data_AF-A0A3L7SGJ1-F1
#
_entry.id   AF-A0A3L7SGJ1-F1
#
_cell.length_a   1.000
_cell.length_b   1.000
_cell.length_c   1.000
_cell.angle_alpha   90.00
_cell.angle_beta   90.00
_cell.angle_gamma   90.00
#
_symmetry.space_group_name_H-M   'P 1'
#
loop_
_entity.id
_entity.type
_entity.pdbx_description
1 polymer ?
#
loop_
_entity_poly.entity_id
_entity_poly.type
_entity_poly.pdbx_seq_one_letter_code
_entity_poly.pdbx_strand_id
1 'polypeptide(L)'
;MTMLPSRSLTLDDAADLLFREQCRRQLQRTVEARMKYGFCRVSRPGLDKPSSRVFPSTQAYREWCVANLPAYLGYQPAPPE
;
A
#
# COMPACT_ATOMS: atom_id res chain seq x y z
N MET A 1 -17.10 -9.35 37.37
CA MET A 1 -15.85 -9.36 36.58
C MET A 1 -16.21 -9.68 35.14
N THR A 2 -16.41 -8.65 34.32
CA THR A 2 -16.76 -8.82 32.90
C THR A 2 -15.46 -9.10 32.15
N MET A 3 -15.25 -10.35 31.72
CA MET A 3 -14.13 -10.68 30.86
C MET A 3 -14.33 -9.99 29.49
N LEU A 4 -13.38 -9.14 29.12
CA LEU A 4 -13.31 -8.59 27.77
C LEU A 4 -13.18 -9.75 26.78
N PRO A 5 -13.94 -9.77 25.67
CA PRO A 5 -13.79 -10.82 24.67
C PRO A 5 -12.38 -10.73 24.08
N SER A 6 -11.65 -11.84 24.15
CA SER A 6 -10.37 -12.01 23.47
C SER A 6 -10.57 -11.77 21.98
N ARG A 7 -10.23 -10.57 21.50
CA ARG A 7 -10.28 -10.25 20.08
C ARG A 7 -9.20 -11.05 19.38
N SER A 8 -9.59 -12.09 18.67
CA SER A 8 -8.74 -12.80 17.73
C SER A 8 -8.21 -11.80 16.69
N LEU A 9 -6.89 -11.67 16.58
CA LEU A 9 -6.26 -10.82 15.57
C LEU A 9 -6.56 -11.40 14.18
N THR A 10 -7.08 -10.56 13.29
CA THR A 10 -7.21 -10.93 11.87
C THR A 10 -5.82 -10.94 11.21
N LEU A 11 -5.70 -11.53 10.02
CA LEU A 11 -4.45 -11.49 9.25
C LEU A 11 -3.98 -10.05 8.95
N ASP A 12 -4.93 -9.15 8.72
CA ASP A 12 -4.65 -7.72 8.51
C ASP A 12 -4.11 -7.05 9.78
N ASP A 13 -4.67 -7.39 10.96
CA ASP A 13 -4.18 -6.89 12.24
C ASP A 13 -2.73 -7.34 12.49
N ALA A 14 -2.38 -8.58 12.13
CA ALA A 14 -1.01 -9.10 12.25
C ALA A 14 -0.02 -8.40 11.30
N ALA A 15 -0.43 -8.17 10.05
CA ALA A 15 0.38 -7.44 9.06
C ALA A 15 0.67 -5.99 9.51
N ASP A 16 -0.32 -5.34 10.12
CA ASP A 16 -0.18 -4.00 10.67
C ASP A 16 0.77 -3.95 11.86
N LEU A 17 0.74 -4.94 12.75
CA LEU A 17 1.70 -5.05 13.85
C LEU A 17 3.13 -5.23 13.33
N LEU A 18 3.34 -6.08 12.32
CA LEU A 18 4.64 -6.30 11.69
C LEU A 18 5.18 -5.02 11.02
N PHE A 19 4.29 -4.27 10.36
CA PHE A 19 4.66 -2.99 9.76
C PHE A 19 5.07 -1.96 10.81
N ARG A 20 4.32 -1.84 11.91
CA ARG A 20 4.67 -0.94 13.04
C ARG A 20 6.01 -1.31 13.65
N GLU A 21 6.28 -2.60 13.83
CA GLU A 21 7.57 -3.13 14.27
C GLU A 21 8.70 -2.74 13.31
N GLN A 22 8.47 -2.85 12.00
CA GLN A 22 9.44 -2.41 11.00
C GLN A 22 9.70 -0.90 11.08
N CYS A 23 8.65 -0.07 11.19
CA CYS A 23 8.80 1.38 11.38
C CYS A 23 9.71 1.71 12.57
N ARG A 24 9.50 1.07 13.72
CA ARG A 24 10.33 1.32 14.91
C ARG A 24 11.81 0.98 14.68
N ARG A 25 12.10 -0.12 13.98
CA ARG A 25 13.47 -0.50 13.60
C ARG A 25 14.09 0.51 12.61
N GLN A 26 13.29 1.09 11.71
CA GLN A 26 13.76 2.12 10.78
C GLN A 26 14.18 3.41 11.51
N LEU A 27 13.48 3.77 12.60
CA LEU A 27 13.81 4.96 13.38
C LEU A 27 15.19 4.86 14.06
N GLN A 28 15.73 3.65 14.25
CA GLN A 28 17.08 3.45 14.77
C GLN A 28 18.19 3.73 13.74
N ARG A 29 17.86 3.90 12.46
CA ARG A 29 18.83 4.22 11.40
C ARG A 29 19.14 5.73 11.38
N THR A 30 20.32 6.10 10.88
CA THR A 30 20.67 7.52 10.66
C THR A 30 19.71 8.16 9.66
N VAL A 31 19.62 9.49 9.68
CA VAL A 31 18.76 10.26 8.76
C VAL A 31 19.13 9.96 7.31
N GLU A 32 20.42 9.93 7.00
CA GLU A 32 20.96 9.67 5.65
C GLU A 32 20.56 8.27 5.17
N ALA A 33 20.65 7.26 6.05
CA ALA A 33 20.25 5.90 5.72
C ALA A 33 18.74 5.79 5.47
N ARG A 34 17.92 6.53 6.23
CA ARG A 34 16.47 6.58 6.00
C ARG A 34 16.12 7.25 4.68
N MET A 35 16.83 8.32 4.31
CA MET A 35 16.63 8.99 3.02
C MET A 35 17.07 8.09 1.86
N LYS A 36 18.23 7.44 1.98
CA LYS A 36 18.81 6.58 0.92
C LYS A 36 17.98 5.33 0.65
N TYR A 37 17.50 4.68 1.71
CA TYR A 37 16.80 3.39 1.63
C TYR A 37 15.30 3.53 1.95
N GLY A 38 14.74 4.70 1.62
CA GLY A 38 13.37 5.12 1.92
C GLY A 38 12.40 3.96 2.17
N PHE A 39 11.79 3.96 3.36
CA PHE A 39 10.84 2.94 3.76
C PHE A 39 9.43 3.51 3.70
N CYS A 40 8.61 3.01 2.78
CA CYS A 40 7.21 3.38 2.65
C CYS A 40 6.34 2.13 2.44
N ARG A 41 5.19 2.06 3.13
CA ARG A 41 4.15 1.07 2.81
C ARG A 41 3.24 1.70 1.77
N VAL A 42 3.61 1.47 0.52
CA VAL A 42 2.79 1.86 -0.63
C VAL A 42 2.13 0.60 -1.16
N SER A 43 0.80 0.61 -1.24
CA SER A 43 0.08 -0.42 -1.98
C SER A 43 0.46 -0.30 -3.45
N ARG A 44 1.04 -1.36 -4.02
CA ARG A 44 1.44 -1.48 -5.42
C ARG A 44 0.42 -2.36 -6.12
N PRO A 45 -0.62 -1.81 -6.76
CA PRO A 45 -1.78 -2.59 -7.20
C PRO A 45 -1.46 -3.68 -8.22
N GLY A 46 -0.39 -3.49 -9.01
CA GLY A 46 0.08 -4.47 -9.99
C GLY A 46 1.03 -5.54 -9.43
N LEU A 47 1.63 -5.32 -8.26
CA LEU A 47 2.61 -6.25 -7.65
C LEU A 47 2.04 -6.97 -6.43
N ASP A 48 1.17 -6.31 -5.67
CA ASP A 48 0.64 -6.83 -4.42
C ASP A 48 -0.63 -7.66 -4.64
N LYS A 49 -1.25 -7.62 -5.83
CA LYS A 49 -2.39 -8.46 -6.19
C LYS A 49 -1.93 -9.70 -6.96
N PRO A 50 -2.50 -10.89 -6.68
CA PRO A 50 -2.01 -12.16 -7.22
C PRO A 50 -2.22 -12.35 -8.73
N SER A 51 -2.94 -11.44 -9.39
CA SER A 51 -3.28 -11.56 -10.81
C SER A 51 -2.52 -10.55 -11.66
N SER A 52 -1.69 -11.04 -12.58
CA SER A 52 -1.24 -10.24 -13.72
C SER A 52 -2.45 -9.85 -14.57
N ARG A 53 -2.49 -8.59 -15.02
CA ARG A 53 -3.58 -8.03 -15.85
C ARG A 53 -3.01 -7.55 -17.18
N VAL A 54 -3.65 -7.95 -18.27
CA VAL A 54 -3.33 -7.51 -19.64
C VAL A 54 -4.54 -6.77 -20.18
N PHE A 55 -4.31 -5.65 -20.87
CA PHE A 55 -5.37 -4.83 -21.44
C PHE A 55 -5.27 -4.86 -22.98
N PRO A 56 -6.40 -4.83 -23.70
CA PRO A 56 -6.41 -4.83 -25.16
C PRO A 56 -5.96 -3.49 -25.76
N SER A 57 -5.92 -2.42 -24.96
CA SER A 57 -5.46 -1.09 -25.38
C SER A 57 -5.03 -0.25 -24.18
N THR A 58 -4.28 0.82 -24.46
CA THR A 58 -3.91 1.82 -23.44
C THR A 58 -5.12 2.55 -22.87
N GLN A 59 -6.17 2.74 -23.66
CA GLN A 59 -7.42 3.35 -23.20
C GLN A 59 -8.11 2.47 -22.15
N ALA A 60 -8.27 1.18 -22.44
CA ALA A 60 -8.88 0.23 -21.51
C ALA A 60 -8.10 0.14 -20.17
N TYR A 61 -6.77 0.24 -20.24
CA TYR A 61 -5.92 0.34 -19.05
C TYR A 61 -6.22 1.60 -18.23
N ARG A 62 -6.31 2.77 -18.87
CA ARG A 62 -6.58 4.05 -18.19
C ARG A 62 -7.97 4.06 -17.55
N GLU A 63 -8.99 3.58 -18.26
CA GLU A 63 -10.36 3.48 -17.73
C GLU A 63 -10.42 2.57 -16.49
N TRP A 64 -9.71 1.43 -16.53
CA TRP A 64 -9.61 0.56 -15.38
C TRP A 64 -8.90 1.25 -14.20
N CYS A 65 -7.80 1.96 -14.46
CA CYS A 65 -7.08 2.73 -13.44
C CYS A 65 -7.99 3.77 -12.76
N VAL A 66 -8.76 4.53 -13.54
CA VAL A 66 -9.71 5.52 -13.00
C VAL A 66 -10.74 4.86 -12.08
N ALA A 67 -11.30 3.73 -12.50
CA ALA A 67 -12.37 3.06 -11.78
C ALA A 67 -11.91 2.26 -10.54
N ASN A 68 -10.65 1.81 -10.50
CA ASN A 68 -10.19 0.83 -9.52
C ASN A 68 -9.03 1.30 -8.63
N LEU A 69 -8.30 2.35 -9.03
CA LEU A 69 -7.13 2.81 -8.29
C LEU A 69 -7.40 4.13 -7.55
N PRO A 70 -6.94 4.24 -6.29
CA PRO A 70 -7.00 5.50 -5.57
C PRO A 70 -6.26 6.65 -6.28
N ALA A 71 -6.79 7.86 -6.17
CA ALA A 71 -6.24 9.06 -6.81
C ALA A 71 -4.77 9.35 -6.40
N TYR A 72 -4.40 9.06 -5.14
CA TYR A 72 -3.05 9.33 -4.62
C TYR A 72 -1.95 8.54 -5.34
N LEU A 73 -2.29 7.50 -6.11
CA LEU A 73 -1.34 6.71 -6.89
C LEU A 73 -0.95 7.37 -8.22
N GLY A 74 -1.62 8.46 -8.64
CA GLY A 74 -1.24 9.23 -9.82
C GLY A 74 -1.60 8.60 -11.17
N TYR A 75 -2.49 7.61 -11.20
CA TYR A 75 -2.98 7.00 -12.44
C TYR A 75 -4.21 7.70 -13.05
N GLN A 76 -4.64 8.81 -12.44
CA GLN A 76 -5.78 9.59 -12.92
C GLN A 76 -5.35 10.43 -14.14
N PRO A 77 -6.27 10.77 -15.05
CA PRO A 77 -6.00 11.69 -16.14
C PRO A 77 -5.42 13.01 -15.62
N ALA A 78 -4.53 13.61 -16.40
CA ALA A 78 -4.08 14.96 -16.12
C ALA A 78 -5.29 15.91 -16.12
N PRO A 79 -5.34 16.88 -15.19
CA PRO A 79 -6.36 17.92 -15.25
C PRO A 79 -6.25 18.69 -16.58
N PRO A 80 -7.37 19.21 -17.11
CA PRO A 80 -7.34 20.12 -18.25
C PRO A 80 -6.55 21.38 -17.90
N GLU A 81 -5.86 21.95 -18.90
CA GLU A 81 -5.14 23.23 -18.80
C GLU A 81 -6.09 24.43 -18.60
#